data_AF-A0A7J2GYB1-F1
#
_entry.id   AF-A0A7J2GYB1-F1
#
_cell.length_a   1.000
_cell.length_b   1.000
_cell.length_c   1.000
_cell.angle_alpha   90.00
_cell.angle_beta   90.00
_cell.angle_gamma   90.00
#
_symmetry.space_group_name_H-M   'P 1'
#
loop_
_entity.id
_entity.type
_entity.pdbx_description
1 polymer ?
#
loop_
_entity_poly.entity_id
_entity_poly.type
_entity_poly.pdbx_seq_one_letter_code
_entity_poly.pdbx_strand_id
1 'polypeptide(L)'
;MVKEVIEKSRRPCIITHSDTDGVCAAALVLKEFVDKKFKVLVASPNSMAQKRFYRLVPRADLYLVLDLPLDQVWEVARNFLKGKIIVMDHHKPQRNLNKEGVTHINPLFRGSKYYPASKLVHDVLDSTHHWIAAIGIVGDMGVREWKDFLKGF
;
A
#
# COMPACT_ATOMS: atom_id res chain seq x y z
N MET A 1 -5.48 -0.99 -14.64
CA MET A 1 -5.19 0.42 -14.27
C MET A 1 -4.00 0.56 -13.33
N VAL A 2 -4.01 -0.04 -12.12
CA VAL A 2 -2.89 0.12 -11.16
C VAL A 2 -1.56 -0.41 -11.71
N LYS A 3 -1.54 -1.64 -12.24
CA LYS A 3 -0.36 -2.23 -12.88
C LYS A 3 0.26 -1.31 -13.93
N GLU A 4 -0.55 -0.86 -14.87
CA GLU A 4 -0.13 0.04 -15.95
C GLU A 4 0.47 1.36 -15.44
N VAL A 5 -0.09 1.95 -14.37
CA VAL A 5 0.47 3.17 -13.76
C VAL A 5 1.83 2.86 -13.12
N ILE A 6 1.96 1.72 -12.45
CA ILE A 6 3.22 1.27 -11.87
C ILE A 6 4.26 1.05 -12.97
N GLU A 7 3.94 0.31 -14.04
CA GLU A 7 4.81 0.03 -15.18
C GLU A 7 5.32 1.32 -15.84
N LYS A 8 4.43 2.27 -16.11
CA LYS A 8 4.77 3.53 -16.79
C LYS A 8 5.58 4.50 -15.95
N SER A 9 5.61 4.35 -14.63
CA SER A 9 6.43 5.20 -13.76
C SER A 9 7.92 5.03 -14.10
N ARG A 10 8.72 6.07 -13.95
CA ARG A 10 10.18 6.03 -14.13
C ARG A 10 10.92 6.00 -12.80
N ARG A 11 10.32 6.57 -11.75
CA ARG A 11 10.95 6.75 -10.43
C ARG A 11 9.96 6.45 -9.31
N PRO A 12 9.49 5.19 -9.16
CA PRO A 12 8.50 4.85 -8.16
C PRO A 12 9.12 4.77 -6.76
N CYS A 13 8.31 5.12 -5.76
CA CYS A 13 8.67 5.02 -4.34
C CYS A 13 7.56 4.26 -3.59
N ILE A 14 7.94 3.25 -2.82
CA ILE A 14 7.07 2.56 -1.86
C ILE A 14 7.27 3.22 -0.50
N ILE A 15 6.18 3.55 0.18
CA ILE A 15 6.11 3.94 1.58
C ILE A 15 5.21 2.90 2.25
N THR A 16 5.76 2.12 3.18
CA THR A 16 5.06 0.94 3.71
C THR A 16 5.20 0.84 5.22
N HIS A 17 4.23 0.20 5.86
CA HIS A 17 4.31 -0.12 7.28
C HIS A 17 5.41 -1.15 7.58
N SER A 18 5.86 -1.19 8.83
CA SER A 18 6.97 -2.05 9.27
C SER A 18 6.55 -3.43 9.75
N ASP A 19 5.25 -3.68 9.90
CA ASP A 19 4.76 -4.99 10.33
C ASP A 19 4.74 -6.00 9.18
N THR A 20 4.28 -7.20 9.50
CA THR A 20 4.22 -8.31 8.55
C THR A 20 3.33 -8.00 7.35
N ASP A 21 2.20 -7.31 7.53
CA ASP A 21 1.25 -7.04 6.46
C ASP A 21 1.79 -6.01 5.48
N GLY A 22 2.30 -4.88 5.98
CA GLY A 22 3.00 -3.87 5.19
C GLY A 22 4.20 -4.43 4.44
N VAL A 23 5.07 -5.19 5.12
CA VAL A 23 6.26 -5.81 4.48
C VAL A 23 5.85 -6.78 3.38
N CYS A 24 4.83 -7.63 3.60
CA CYS A 24 4.32 -8.54 2.57
C CYS A 24 3.68 -7.78 1.40
N ALA A 25 2.94 -6.70 1.67
CA ALA A 25 2.37 -5.82 0.65
C ALA A 25 3.47 -5.21 -0.23
N ALA A 26 4.56 -4.70 0.37
CA ALA A 26 5.71 -4.19 -0.38
C ALA A 26 6.43 -5.29 -1.17
N ALA A 27 6.62 -6.47 -0.57
CA ALA A 27 7.27 -7.60 -1.23
C ALA A 27 6.49 -8.06 -2.47
N LEU A 28 5.15 -8.09 -2.41
CA LEU A 28 4.29 -8.37 -3.57
C LEU A 28 4.56 -7.39 -4.71
N VAL A 29 4.56 -6.08 -4.44
CA VAL A 29 4.88 -5.07 -5.47
C VAL A 29 6.27 -5.33 -6.07
N LEU A 30 7.28 -5.56 -5.25
CA LEU A 30 8.66 -5.80 -5.71
C LEU A 30 8.78 -7.07 -6.55
N LYS A 31 8.01 -8.11 -6.22
CA LYS A 31 7.98 -9.39 -6.94
C LYS A 31 7.21 -9.33 -8.26
N GLU A 32 6.17 -8.52 -8.34
CA GLU A 32 5.44 -8.31 -9.60
C GLU A 32 6.23 -7.42 -10.58
N PHE A 33 7.08 -6.53 -10.08
CA PHE A 33 7.82 -5.55 -10.88
C PHE A 33 9.33 -5.66 -10.67
N VAL A 34 9.89 -6.86 -10.87
CA VAL A 34 11.31 -7.19 -10.57
C VAL A 34 12.33 -6.31 -11.31
N ASP A 35 12.03 -5.89 -12.54
CA ASP A 35 12.94 -5.07 -13.35
C ASP A 35 12.91 -3.58 -12.95
N LYS A 36 12.07 -3.23 -11.97
CA LYS A 36 11.78 -1.85 -11.62
C LYS A 36 12.47 -1.46 -10.32
N LYS A 37 13.23 -0.37 -10.38
CA LYS A 37 13.97 0.14 -9.21
C LYS A 37 13.07 1.01 -8.34
N PHE A 38 12.46 0.41 -7.32
CA PHE A 38 11.74 1.15 -6.29
C PHE A 38 12.72 1.71 -5.24
N LYS A 39 12.46 2.94 -4.78
CA LYS A 39 12.90 3.35 -3.45
C LYS A 39 11.88 2.87 -2.44
N VAL A 40 12.32 2.24 -1.36
CA VAL A 40 11.42 1.74 -0.31
C VAL A 40 11.72 2.50 0.97
N LEU A 41 10.70 3.09 1.58
CA LEU A 41 10.75 3.67 2.90
C LEU A 41 9.77 2.97 3.81
N VAL A 42 10.25 2.62 4.99
CA VAL A 42 9.42 2.09 6.07
C VAL A 42 8.94 3.26 6.92
N ALA A 43 7.68 3.24 7.30
CA ALA A 43 7.02 4.29 8.06
C ALA A 43 6.05 3.70 9.09
N SER A 44 5.64 4.55 10.04
CA SER A 44 4.51 4.31 10.92
C SER A 44 3.52 5.47 10.80
N PRO A 45 2.25 5.29 11.23
CA PRO A 45 1.29 6.40 11.27
C PRO A 45 1.86 7.64 11.99
N ASN A 46 2.57 7.41 13.10
CA ASN A 46 3.22 8.46 13.87
C ASN A 46 4.34 9.16 13.11
N SER A 47 5.16 8.45 12.33
CA SER A 47 6.21 9.09 11.53
C SER A 47 5.63 9.91 10.38
N MET A 48 4.55 9.42 9.75
CA MET A 48 3.89 10.12 8.65
C MET A 48 3.16 11.40 9.07
N ALA A 49 2.85 11.59 10.35
CA ALA A 49 2.34 12.87 10.85
C ALA A 49 3.43 13.97 10.88
N GLN A 50 4.71 13.62 10.76
CA GLN A 50 5.82 14.51 11.01
C GLN A 50 6.44 15.01 9.71
N LYS A 51 6.54 16.34 9.52
CA LYS A 51 7.17 16.95 8.33
C LYS A 51 8.60 16.43 8.06
N ARG A 52 9.35 16.07 9.11
CA ARG A 52 10.72 15.54 8.97
C ARG A 52 10.78 14.22 8.22
N PHE A 53 9.74 13.37 8.32
CA PHE A 53 9.66 12.12 7.56
C PHE A 53 9.64 12.41 6.06
N TYR A 54 8.76 13.31 5.61
CA TYR A 54 8.63 13.64 4.19
C TYR A 54 9.84 14.36 3.59
N ARG A 55 10.73 14.95 4.41
CA ARG A 55 12.01 15.48 3.93
C ARG A 55 12.98 14.38 3.52
N LEU A 56 12.81 13.16 4.03
CA LEU A 56 13.60 11.98 3.67
C LEU A 56 12.99 11.22 2.49
N VAL A 57 11.70 11.45 2.20
CA VAL A 57 11.02 10.82 1.07
C VAL A 57 11.59 11.37 -0.24
N PRO A 58 12.12 10.51 -1.13
CA PRO A 58 12.70 10.97 -2.39
C PRO A 58 11.63 11.53 -3.32
N ARG A 59 12.05 12.43 -4.22
CA ARG A 59 11.19 12.85 -5.33
C ARG A 59 10.91 11.66 -6.25
N ALA A 60 9.64 11.33 -6.39
CA ALA A 60 9.11 10.23 -7.17
C ALA A 60 7.99 10.73 -8.09
N ASP A 61 7.83 10.08 -9.24
CA ASP A 61 6.68 10.31 -10.13
C ASP A 61 5.46 9.47 -9.75
N LEU A 62 5.69 8.43 -8.93
CA LEU A 62 4.68 7.57 -8.33
C LEU A 62 5.05 7.24 -6.88
N TYR A 63 4.11 7.45 -5.96
CA TYR A 63 4.17 7.01 -4.58
C TYR A 63 3.15 5.89 -4.37
N LEU A 64 3.61 4.73 -3.93
CA LEU A 64 2.79 3.63 -3.47
C LEU A 64 2.79 3.67 -1.94
N VAL A 65 1.65 3.97 -1.33
CA VAL A 65 1.49 3.99 0.13
C VAL A 65 0.74 2.73 0.53
N LEU A 66 1.42 1.83 1.21
CA LEU A 66 0.95 0.47 1.50
C LEU A 66 0.75 0.31 3.00
N ASP A 67 -0.43 -0.16 3.39
CA ASP A 67 -0.76 -0.47 4.79
C ASP A 67 -0.60 0.73 5.76
N LEU A 68 -0.89 1.92 5.26
CA LEU A 68 -0.70 3.16 6.00
C LEU A 68 -1.86 4.11 5.76
N PRO A 69 -2.47 4.68 6.83
CA PRO A 69 -3.63 5.55 6.73
C PRO A 69 -3.26 6.96 6.27
N LEU A 70 -2.87 7.11 5.00
CA LEU A 70 -2.42 8.37 4.41
C LEU A 70 -3.49 9.47 4.55
N ASP A 71 -4.76 9.10 4.51
CA ASP A 71 -5.89 10.02 4.61
C ASP A 71 -5.91 10.79 5.94
N GLN A 72 -5.47 10.16 7.03
CA GLN A 72 -5.43 10.78 8.35
C GLN A 72 -4.32 11.85 8.45
N VAL A 73 -3.29 11.77 7.62
CA VAL A 73 -2.13 12.69 7.60
C VAL A 73 -2.00 13.50 6.31
N TRP A 74 -3.04 13.46 5.46
CA TRP A 74 -2.97 14.00 4.10
C TRP A 74 -2.67 15.51 4.04
N GLU A 75 -3.07 16.29 5.05
CA GLU A 75 -2.75 17.74 5.12
C GLU A 75 -1.24 18.01 5.18
N VAL A 76 -0.48 17.11 5.79
CA VAL A 76 0.99 17.17 5.80
C VAL A 76 1.51 16.59 4.49
N ALA A 77 1.07 15.38 4.13
CA ALA A 77 1.61 14.61 3.01
C ALA A 77 1.50 15.33 1.65
N ARG A 78 0.36 15.97 1.36
CA ARG A 78 0.08 16.65 0.07
C ARG A 78 1.08 17.75 -0.29
N ASN A 79 1.76 18.29 0.72
CA ASN A 79 2.77 19.33 0.52
C ASN A 79 4.09 18.77 -0.02
N PHE A 80 4.34 17.46 0.14
CA PHE A 80 5.61 16.82 -0.20
C PHE A 80 5.48 15.78 -1.32
N LEU A 81 4.39 15.02 -1.35
CA LEU A 81 4.15 14.00 -2.36
C LEU A 81 3.56 14.64 -3.62
N LYS A 82 4.42 14.99 -4.59
CA LYS A 82 4.04 15.71 -5.82
C LYS A 82 3.78 14.83 -7.05
N GLY A 83 4.13 13.55 -6.98
CA GLY A 83 3.84 12.56 -8.03
C GLY A 83 2.43 12.01 -7.93
N LYS A 84 2.09 11.05 -8.79
CA LYS A 84 0.87 10.25 -8.61
C LYS A 84 0.95 9.48 -7.31
N ILE A 85 -0.18 9.29 -6.63
CA ILE A 85 -0.24 8.57 -5.37
C ILE A 85 -1.23 7.43 -5.52
N ILE A 86 -0.82 6.22 -5.19
CA ILE A 86 -1.70 5.07 -5.04
C ILE A 86 -1.60 4.64 -3.58
N VAL A 87 -2.73 4.69 -2.88
CA VAL A 87 -2.87 4.18 -1.51
C VAL A 87 -3.58 2.83 -1.60
N MET A 88 -2.98 1.80 -1.02
CA MET A 88 -3.60 0.49 -0.82
C MET A 88 -3.54 0.20 0.67
N ASP A 89 -4.66 0.44 1.34
CA ASP A 89 -4.77 0.43 2.79
C ASP A 89 -6.13 -0.14 3.22
N HIS A 90 -6.22 -0.62 4.45
CA HIS A 90 -7.40 -1.26 5.02
C HIS A 90 -7.81 -0.67 6.37
N HIS A 91 -7.00 0.22 6.97
CA HIS A 91 -7.37 0.94 8.16
C HIS A 91 -8.69 1.71 7.95
N LYS A 92 -9.42 1.98 9.04
CA LYS A 92 -10.67 2.75 8.97
C LYS A 92 -10.40 4.13 8.34
N PRO A 93 -10.94 4.43 7.15
CA PRO A 93 -10.70 5.71 6.52
C PRO A 93 -11.48 6.81 7.24
N GLN A 94 -10.84 7.94 7.46
CA GLN A 94 -11.47 9.20 7.89
C GLN A 94 -11.93 10.02 6.69
N ARG A 95 -11.28 9.87 5.53
CA ARG A 95 -11.73 10.48 4.27
C ARG A 95 -11.34 9.67 3.04
N ASN A 96 -12.15 9.81 2.00
CA ASN A 96 -11.80 9.30 0.68
C ASN A 96 -10.87 10.31 -0.02
N LEU A 97 -9.67 9.85 -0.43
CA LEU A 97 -8.69 10.69 -1.11
C LEU A 97 -8.78 10.61 -2.63
N ASN A 98 -9.69 9.81 -3.20
CA ASN A 98 -9.86 9.70 -4.65
C ASN A 98 -10.21 11.06 -5.27
N LYS A 99 -9.25 11.62 -5.99
CA LYS A 99 -9.32 12.87 -6.77
C LYS A 99 -8.12 12.93 -7.73
N GLU A 100 -8.04 13.97 -8.55
CA GLU A 100 -6.93 14.12 -9.50
C GLU A 100 -5.56 13.90 -8.83
N GLY A 101 -4.80 12.92 -9.37
CA GLY A 101 -3.47 12.56 -8.88
C GLY A 101 -3.42 11.54 -7.74
N VAL A 102 -4.55 11.15 -7.15
CA VAL A 102 -4.60 10.17 -6.05
C VAL A 102 -5.63 9.07 -6.31
N THR A 103 -5.17 7.82 -6.29
CA THR A 103 -6.01 6.62 -6.26
C THR A 103 -5.95 6.03 -4.86
N HIS A 104 -7.06 6.08 -4.11
CA HIS A 104 -7.16 5.55 -2.76
C HIS A 104 -8.04 4.30 -2.77
N ILE A 105 -7.39 3.14 -2.68
CA ILE A 105 -8.01 1.82 -2.68
C ILE A 105 -8.10 1.37 -1.22
N ASN A 106 -9.32 1.36 -0.70
CA ASN A 106 -9.62 0.84 0.63
C ASN A 106 -10.94 0.04 0.57
N PRO A 107 -10.94 -1.25 0.95
CA PRO A 107 -12.13 -2.11 0.91
C PRO A 107 -13.32 -1.56 1.72
N LEU A 108 -13.04 -0.79 2.78
CA LEU A 108 -14.08 -0.22 3.65
C LEU A 108 -14.92 0.86 2.95
N PHE A 109 -14.46 1.46 1.84
CA PHE A 109 -15.29 2.37 1.04
C PHE A 109 -16.53 1.70 0.44
N ARG A 110 -16.53 0.37 0.34
CA ARG A 110 -17.66 -0.42 -0.18
C ARG A 110 -18.33 -1.28 0.89
N GLY A 111 -18.05 -1.02 2.16
CA GLY A 111 -18.59 -1.82 3.28
C GLY A 111 -18.04 -3.25 3.31
N SER A 112 -16.83 -3.48 2.77
CA SER A 112 -16.21 -4.80 2.80
C SER A 112 -15.92 -5.26 4.24
N LYS A 113 -15.83 -6.59 4.41
CA LYS A 113 -15.25 -7.19 5.62
C LYS A 113 -13.77 -6.85 5.72
N TYR A 114 -13.21 -7.16 6.89
CA TYR A 114 -11.79 -7.02 7.19
C TYR A 114 -10.91 -7.70 6.12
N TYR A 115 -9.90 -6.96 5.66
CA TYR A 115 -9.19 -7.24 4.41
C TYR A 115 -7.74 -6.74 4.56
N PRO A 116 -6.75 -7.61 4.85
CA PRO A 116 -5.34 -7.22 5.02
C PRO A 116 -4.75 -6.51 3.79
N ALA A 117 -3.84 -5.57 3.99
CA ALA A 117 -3.19 -4.79 2.95
C ALA A 117 -2.39 -5.67 1.97
N SER A 118 -1.69 -6.71 2.44
CA SER A 118 -0.99 -7.65 1.57
C SER A 118 -1.95 -8.42 0.66
N LYS A 119 -3.09 -8.86 1.18
CA LYS A 119 -4.14 -9.47 0.37
C LYS A 119 -4.71 -8.47 -0.63
N LEU A 120 -4.81 -7.20 -0.25
CA LEU A 120 -5.37 -6.16 -1.11
C LEU A 120 -4.45 -5.90 -2.29
N VAL A 121 -3.16 -5.72 -2.01
CA VAL A 121 -2.13 -5.58 -3.04
C VAL A 121 -2.11 -6.79 -3.95
N HIS A 122 -2.18 -8.00 -3.38
CA HIS A 122 -2.24 -9.24 -4.15
C HIS A 122 -3.39 -9.23 -5.18
N ASP A 123 -4.61 -8.90 -4.75
CA ASP A 123 -5.77 -8.89 -5.65
C ASP A 123 -5.74 -7.73 -6.65
N VAL A 124 -5.35 -6.53 -6.21
CA VAL A 124 -5.22 -5.36 -7.09
C VAL A 124 -4.17 -5.59 -8.18
N LEU A 125 -3.14 -6.39 -7.88
CA LEU A 125 -2.09 -6.77 -8.81
C LEU A 125 -2.31 -8.16 -9.42
N ASP A 126 -3.49 -8.79 -9.30
CA ASP A 126 -3.74 -10.15 -9.81
C ASP A 126 -2.52 -11.08 -9.63
N SER A 127 -1.91 -11.03 -8.44
CA SER A 127 -0.60 -11.62 -8.19
C SER A 127 -0.70 -13.14 -8.13
N THR A 128 0.35 -13.83 -8.59
CA THR A 128 0.47 -15.29 -8.45
C THR A 128 1.26 -15.69 -7.20
N HIS A 129 1.80 -14.72 -6.46
CA HIS A 129 2.61 -14.93 -5.27
C HIS A 129 1.74 -15.12 -4.01
N HIS A 130 0.82 -16.09 -4.05
CA HIS A 130 -0.19 -16.33 -3.01
C HIS A 130 0.39 -16.47 -1.60
N TRP A 131 1.54 -17.16 -1.49
CA TRP A 131 2.21 -17.39 -0.21
C TRP A 131 2.68 -16.09 0.49
N ILE A 132 3.00 -15.03 -0.25
CA ILE A 132 3.39 -13.75 0.36
C ILE A 132 2.16 -13.07 0.96
N ALA A 133 1.05 -13.06 0.23
CA ALA A 133 -0.23 -12.55 0.74
C ALA A 133 -0.69 -13.36 1.95
N ALA A 134 -0.50 -14.68 1.93
CA ALA A 134 -0.82 -15.56 3.04
C ALA A 134 -0.09 -15.18 4.34
N ILE A 135 1.22 -14.93 4.27
CA ILE A 135 2.01 -14.52 5.43
C ILE A 135 1.48 -13.19 5.99
N GLY A 136 1.18 -12.22 5.14
CA GLY A 136 0.62 -10.94 5.56
C GLY A 136 -0.76 -11.10 6.22
N ILE A 137 -1.64 -11.93 5.64
CA ILE A 137 -2.94 -12.27 6.26
C ILE A 137 -2.78 -12.86 7.65
N VAL A 138 -1.86 -13.82 7.83
CA VAL A 138 -1.58 -14.41 9.15
C VAL A 138 -1.02 -13.35 10.10
N GLY A 139 -0.08 -12.54 9.61
CA GLY A 139 0.58 -11.48 10.38
C GLY A 139 -0.36 -10.40 10.88
N ASP A 140 -1.41 -10.07 10.12
CA ASP A 140 -2.44 -9.11 10.50
C ASP A 140 -3.62 -9.75 11.26
N MET A 141 -3.52 -11.05 11.59
CA MET A 141 -4.55 -11.81 12.32
C MET A 141 -5.84 -12.09 11.52
N GLY A 142 -5.76 -12.07 10.18
CA GLY A 142 -6.87 -12.28 9.25
C GLY A 142 -7.26 -13.73 8.96
N VAL A 143 -6.73 -14.69 9.73
CA VAL A 143 -6.87 -16.14 9.46
C VAL A 143 -8.32 -16.58 9.37
N ARG A 144 -9.19 -16.05 10.26
CA ARG A 144 -10.60 -16.45 10.32
C ARG A 144 -11.36 -15.98 9.08
N GLU A 145 -11.15 -14.73 8.69
CA GLU A 145 -11.83 -14.07 7.58
C GLU A 145 -11.37 -14.63 6.22
N TRP A 146 -10.09 -15.02 6.11
CA TRP A 146 -9.47 -15.44 4.86
C TRP A 146 -9.12 -16.93 4.80
N LYS A 147 -9.72 -17.76 5.67
CA LYS A 147 -9.45 -19.20 5.78
C LYS A 147 -9.49 -19.96 4.44
N ASP A 148 -10.35 -19.56 3.50
CA ASP A 148 -10.50 -20.28 2.23
C ASP A 148 -9.40 -19.91 1.23
N PHE A 149 -8.93 -18.67 1.25
CA PHE A 149 -7.67 -18.30 0.58
C PHE A 149 -6.50 -19.07 1.21
N LEU A 150 -6.53 -19.24 2.54
CA LEU A 150 -5.43 -19.89 3.25
C LEU A 150 -5.29 -21.40 3.03
N LYS A 151 -6.31 -22.06 2.51
CA LYS A 151 -6.26 -23.51 2.17
C LYS A 151 -5.65 -23.78 0.80
N GLY A 152 -5.51 -22.75 -0.03
CA GLY A 152 -5.26 -22.87 -1.47
C GLY A 152 -3.83 -22.54 -1.92
N PHE A 153 -2.90 -22.33 -0.98
CA PHE A 153 -1.48 -22.10 -1.28
C PHE A 153 -0.58 -23.16 -0.65
#